data_AF-A0A4Y1RVX5-F1
#
_entry.id   AF-A0A4Y1RVX5-F1
#
_cell.length_a   1.000
_cell.length_b   1.000
_cell.length_c   1.000
_cell.angle_alpha   90.00
_cell.angle_beta   90.00
_cell.angle_gamma   90.00
#
_symmetry.space_group_name_H-M   'P 1'
#
loop_
_entity.id
_entity.type
_entity.pdbx_description
1 polymer ?
#
loop_
_entity_poly.entity_id
_entity_poly.type
_entity_poly.pdbx_seq_one_letter_code
_entity_poly.pdbx_strand_id
1 'polypeptide(L)'
;MGSEEGLNSEKVTNHDLKDIVWDLELSQNVIEAYIQIEEDKIEPMQTESPQYMSTWTWVNIVEGWLEYIRPQARVFIETKKIPTLVKQKEGPPTLVQKDLTPTEELTLNWIMQNPLQFPFEDDMECAQQTVSSLDCGMFVMFYMDKIAQGQPIPKSVDKKFMNEYRAQYVTKLLHHKNYDATKRKGNKQTTTLNFPVKNTATN
;
A
#
# COMPACT_ATOMS: atom_id res chain seq x y z
N MET A 1 8.71 30.64 -7.73
CA MET A 1 9.47 29.41 -7.43
C MET A 1 8.85 28.84 -6.17
N GLY A 2 7.81 28.03 -6.34
CA GLY A 2 7.14 27.36 -5.23
C GLY A 2 7.97 26.15 -4.85
N SER A 3 8.33 26.05 -3.58
CA SER A 3 8.97 24.87 -3.00
C SER A 3 8.08 23.66 -3.25
N GLU A 4 8.61 22.68 -3.97
CA GLU A 4 8.16 21.30 -3.89
C GLU A 4 8.38 20.83 -2.44
N GLU A 5 7.39 21.06 -1.58
CA GLU A 5 7.21 20.24 -0.40
C GLU A 5 6.82 18.85 -0.90
N GLY A 6 7.84 18.08 -1.28
CA GLY A 6 7.69 16.66 -1.51
C GLY A 6 7.05 16.04 -0.28
N LEU A 7 6.01 15.22 -0.51
CA LEU A 7 5.47 14.29 0.48
C LEU A 7 6.61 13.76 1.34
N ASN A 8 6.57 14.08 2.63
CA ASN A 8 7.63 13.78 3.56
C ASN A 8 7.89 12.27 3.51
N SER A 9 8.97 11.84 2.85
CA SER A 9 9.33 10.42 2.72
C SER A 9 9.91 9.95 4.05
N GLU A 10 9.03 9.67 5.01
CA GLU A 10 9.46 9.16 6.30
C GLU A 10 10.19 7.82 6.09
N LYS A 11 11.50 7.83 6.36
CA LYS A 11 12.36 6.66 6.25
C LYS A 11 12.11 5.70 7.41
N VAL A 12 12.26 4.41 7.15
CA VAL A 12 12.20 3.39 8.20
C VAL A 12 13.36 3.58 9.18
N THR A 13 13.04 3.63 10.46
CA THR A 13 13.99 3.84 11.56
C THR A 13 14.27 2.55 12.35
N ASN A 14 15.17 2.64 13.33
CA ASN A 14 15.41 1.53 14.26
C ASN A 14 14.21 1.21 15.17
N HIS A 15 13.29 2.17 15.37
CA HIS A 15 12.05 1.90 16.11
C HIS A 15 11.15 0.98 15.29
N ASP A 16 10.95 1.32 14.01
CA ASP A 16 10.13 0.54 13.10
C ASP A 16 10.66 -0.89 12.91
N LEU A 17 11.98 -1.08 12.87
CA LEU A 17 12.59 -2.42 12.84
C LEU A 17 12.31 -3.24 14.10
N LYS A 18 12.28 -2.57 15.25
CA LYS A 18 12.00 -3.20 16.54
C LYS A 18 10.56 -3.72 16.56
N ASP A 19 9.62 -2.98 15.98
CA ASP A 19 8.22 -3.38 15.89
C ASP A 19 8.06 -4.68 15.07
N ILE A 20 8.79 -4.80 13.95
CA ILE A 20 8.83 -6.04 13.14
C ILE A 20 9.42 -7.22 13.93
N VAL A 21 10.52 -6.99 14.65
CA VAL A 21 11.25 -8.05 15.38
C VAL A 21 10.50 -8.52 16.63
N TRP A 22 9.79 -7.61 17.30
CA TRP A 22 9.10 -7.90 18.56
C TRP A 22 7.66 -8.32 18.44
N ASP A 23 7.19 -8.68 17.24
CA ASP A 23 5.82 -9.16 17.06
C ASP A 23 4.79 -8.07 17.42
N LEU A 24 5.08 -6.81 17.04
CA LEU A 24 4.22 -5.65 17.29
C LEU A 24 3.55 -5.17 16.00
N GLU A 25 2.55 -4.28 16.17
CA GLU A 25 1.84 -3.64 15.07
C GLU A 25 2.82 -2.83 14.20
N LEU A 26 2.72 -3.01 12.88
CA LEU A 26 3.63 -2.35 11.93
C LEU A 26 3.20 -0.92 11.67
N SER A 27 4.17 -0.01 11.71
CA SER A 27 3.94 1.38 11.31
C SER A 27 3.73 1.48 9.80
N GLN A 28 3.06 2.55 9.39
CA GLN A 28 2.85 2.88 7.98
C GLN A 28 4.16 2.95 7.19
N ASN A 29 5.21 3.51 7.79
CA ASN A 29 6.53 3.65 7.18
C ASN A 29 7.11 2.30 6.76
N VAL A 30 6.83 1.24 7.52
CA VAL A 30 7.25 -0.13 7.20
C VAL A 30 6.51 -0.68 5.98
N ILE A 31 5.21 -0.43 5.89
CA ILE A 31 4.35 -0.91 4.80
C ILE A 31 4.70 -0.19 3.49
N GLU A 32 4.91 1.13 3.55
CA GLU A 32 5.31 1.92 2.37
C GLU A 32 6.71 1.54 1.87
N ALA A 33 7.64 1.25 2.79
CA ALA A 33 8.95 0.76 2.40
C ALA A 33 8.89 -0.63 1.74
N TYR A 34 7.98 -1.50 2.18
CA TYR A 34 7.74 -2.79 1.54
C TYR A 34 7.22 -2.61 0.11
N ILE A 35 6.24 -1.75 -0.10
CA ILE A 35 5.70 -1.42 -1.43
C ILE A 35 6.83 -1.01 -2.38
N GLN A 36 7.69 -0.08 -1.98
CA GLN A 36 8.79 0.38 -2.83
C GLN A 36 9.82 -0.72 -3.11
N ILE A 37 10.07 -1.64 -2.18
CA ILE A 37 10.94 -2.80 -2.40
C ILE A 37 10.34 -3.74 -3.45
N GLU A 38 9.03 -3.97 -3.42
CA GLU A 38 8.35 -4.80 -4.40
C GLU A 38 8.29 -4.11 -5.78
N GLU A 39 8.03 -2.81 -5.83
CA GLU A 39 8.06 -2.01 -7.06
C GLU A 39 9.45 -1.96 -7.70
N ASP A 40 10.53 -1.86 -6.91
CA ASP A 40 11.91 -1.89 -7.42
C ASP A 40 12.25 -3.22 -8.14
N LYS A 41 11.47 -4.29 -7.94
CA LYS A 41 11.62 -5.57 -8.68
C LYS A 41 10.89 -5.59 -10.03
N ILE A 42 10.01 -4.63 -10.26
CA ILE A 42 9.15 -4.56 -11.46
C ILE A 42 9.86 -3.65 -12.46
N GLU A 43 10.13 -4.15 -13.68
CA GLU A 43 10.65 -3.31 -14.76
C GLU A 43 9.65 -2.19 -15.12
N PRO A 44 10.10 -1.02 -15.61
CA PRO A 44 9.22 0.15 -15.78
C PRO A 44 7.96 -0.16 -16.62
N MET A 45 6.80 0.05 -15.98
CA MET A 45 5.43 0.07 -16.52
C MET A 45 5.16 -0.93 -17.65
N GLN A 46 4.84 -2.18 -17.29
CA GLN A 46 4.07 -3.07 -18.14
C GLN A 46 2.61 -3.10 -17.65
N THR A 47 1.65 -3.17 -18.58
CA THR A 47 0.20 -3.17 -18.31
C THR A 47 -0.29 -4.41 -17.54
N GLU A 48 0.57 -5.40 -17.34
CA GLU A 48 0.28 -6.66 -16.64
C GLU A 48 1.09 -6.82 -15.34
N SER A 49 1.89 -5.82 -14.96
CA SER A 49 2.64 -5.85 -13.70
C SER A 49 1.77 -5.43 -12.51
N PRO A 50 1.95 -6.05 -11.33
CA PRO A 50 1.29 -5.61 -10.10
C PRO A 50 1.59 -4.13 -9.84
N GLN A 51 0.54 -3.33 -9.60
CA GLN A 51 0.68 -1.96 -9.16
C GLN A 51 0.28 -1.87 -7.69
N TYR A 52 1.15 -1.26 -6.89
CA TYR A 52 0.89 -1.04 -5.49
C TYR A 52 0.47 0.41 -5.27
N MET A 53 -0.43 0.62 -4.32
CA MET A 53 -0.90 1.95 -3.95
C MET A 53 -0.54 2.19 -2.49
N SER A 54 0.03 3.36 -2.17
CA SER A 54 0.26 3.71 -0.78
C SER A 54 -1.07 3.79 -0.02
N THR A 55 -1.03 3.50 1.28
CA THR A 55 -2.21 3.59 2.15
C THR A 55 -2.79 5.02 2.19
N TRP A 56 -1.93 6.04 2.14
CA TRP A 56 -2.35 7.44 2.01
C TRP A 56 -2.99 7.75 0.66
N THR A 57 -2.44 7.19 -0.42
CA THR A 57 -3.00 7.36 -1.77
C THR A 57 -4.40 6.75 -1.83
N TRP A 58 -4.62 5.59 -1.22
CA TRP A 58 -5.95 4.99 -1.13
C TRP A 58 -6.94 5.91 -0.40
N VAL A 59 -6.62 6.37 0.82
CA VAL A 59 -7.51 7.25 1.60
C VAL A 59 -7.77 8.57 0.85
N ASN A 60 -6.72 9.21 0.34
CA ASN A 60 -6.86 10.53 -0.31
C ASN A 60 -7.54 10.45 -1.69
N ILE A 61 -7.17 9.48 -2.52
CA ILE A 61 -7.68 9.35 -3.91
C ILE A 61 -9.01 8.61 -3.93
N VAL A 62 -9.27 7.65 -3.05
CA VAL A 62 -10.54 6.92 -3.09
C VAL A 62 -11.56 7.64 -2.24
N GLU A 63 -11.31 7.83 -0.95
CA GLU A 63 -12.32 8.43 -0.06
C GLU A 63 -12.46 9.94 -0.32
N GLY A 64 -11.35 10.68 -0.28
CA GLY A 64 -11.35 12.14 -0.44
C GLY A 64 -11.83 12.61 -1.82
N TRP A 65 -11.36 11.99 -2.90
CA TRP A 65 -11.84 12.33 -4.24
C TRP A 65 -13.30 11.92 -4.45
N LEU A 66 -13.74 10.75 -3.94
CA LEU A 66 -15.14 10.34 -4.10
C LEU A 66 -16.09 11.29 -3.36
N GLU A 67 -15.73 11.76 -2.17
CA GLU A 67 -16.48 12.81 -1.48
C GLU A 67 -16.54 14.12 -2.27
N TYR A 68 -15.41 14.54 -2.86
CA TYR A 68 -15.34 15.76 -3.67
C TYR A 68 -16.13 15.67 -4.99
N ILE A 69 -16.04 14.53 -5.68
CA ILE A 69 -16.63 14.37 -7.02
C ILE A 69 -18.11 14.00 -6.95
N ARG A 70 -18.60 13.35 -5.90
CA ARG A 70 -20.00 12.88 -5.81
C ARG A 70 -21.04 14.01 -5.98
N PRO A 71 -20.91 15.19 -5.35
CA PRO A 71 -21.82 16.31 -5.61
C PRO A 71 -21.78 16.79 -7.07
N GLN A 72 -20.61 16.78 -7.70
CA GLN A 72 -20.41 17.20 -9.08
C GLN A 72 -20.96 16.15 -10.07
N ALA A 73 -20.76 14.87 -9.77
CA ALA A 73 -21.27 13.75 -10.56
C ALA A 73 -22.78 13.81 -10.71
N ARG A 74 -23.49 14.16 -9.63
CA ARG A 74 -24.94 14.40 -9.68
C ARG A 74 -25.30 15.48 -10.71
N VAL A 75 -24.63 16.64 -10.65
CA VAL A 75 -24.86 17.75 -11.60
C VAL A 75 -24.55 17.32 -13.04
N PHE A 76 -23.47 16.58 -13.26
CA PHE A 76 -23.10 16.11 -14.59
C PHE A 76 -24.12 15.13 -15.17
N ILE A 77 -24.62 14.19 -14.36
CA ILE A 77 -25.67 13.24 -14.78
C ILE A 77 -26.98 13.96 -15.09
N GLU A 78 -27.41 14.90 -14.25
CA GLU A 78 -28.64 15.67 -14.42
C GLU A 78 -28.58 16.56 -15.68
N THR A 79 -27.43 17.20 -15.93
CA THR A 79 -27.24 18.09 -17.08
C THR A 79 -26.82 17.38 -18.36
N LYS A 80 -26.40 16.12 -18.28
CA LYS A 80 -25.75 15.35 -19.35
C LYS A 80 -24.49 16.03 -19.91
N LYS A 81 -23.84 16.90 -19.13
CA LYS A 81 -22.65 17.65 -19.55
C LYS A 81 -21.52 17.53 -18.52
N ILE A 82 -20.28 17.47 -19.01
CA ILE A 82 -19.06 17.48 -18.19
C ILE A 82 -18.11 18.59 -18.63
N PRO A 83 -17.56 19.40 -17.69
CA PRO A 83 -16.53 20.37 -18.00
C PRO A 83 -15.22 19.66 -18.35
N THR A 84 -14.70 19.91 -19.55
CA THR A 84 -13.46 19.35 -20.05
C THR A 84 -12.47 20.47 -20.38
N LEU A 85 -11.23 20.35 -19.91
CA LEU A 85 -10.14 21.21 -20.37
C LEU A 85 -9.69 20.78 -21.76
N VAL A 86 -9.83 21.65 -22.75
CA VAL A 86 -9.39 21.42 -24.12
C VAL A 86 -8.14 22.26 -24.38
N LYS A 87 -7.08 21.59 -24.80
CA LYS A 87 -5.83 22.23 -25.22
C LYS A 87 -6.07 22.96 -26.55
N GLN A 88 -5.75 24.25 -26.59
CA GLN A 88 -5.78 25.03 -27.83
C GLN A 88 -4.47 24.89 -28.60
N LYS A 89 -4.49 25.12 -29.92
CA LYS A 89 -3.27 25.16 -30.76
C LYS A 89 -2.34 26.31 -30.35
N GLU A 90 -2.92 27.43 -29.96
CA GLU A 90 -2.22 28.61 -29.45
C GLU A 90 -2.98 29.13 -28.23
N GLY A 91 -2.28 29.45 -27.14
CA GLY A 91 -2.86 29.97 -25.90
C GLY A 91 -3.15 28.92 -24.81
N PRO A 92 -3.66 29.37 -23.64
CA PRO A 92 -3.92 28.50 -22.50
C PRO A 92 -5.11 27.56 -22.76
N PRO A 93 -5.17 26.38 -22.12
CA PRO A 93 -6.32 25.48 -22.18
C PRO A 93 -7.61 26.19 -21.79
N THR A 94 -8.73 25.79 -22.37
CA THR A 94 -10.05 26.37 -22.08
C THR A 94 -11.01 25.32 -21.59
N LEU A 95 -11.84 25.69 -20.62
CA LEU A 95 -12.89 24.83 -20.11
C LEU A 95 -14.09 24.87 -21.05
N VAL A 96 -14.53 23.72 -21.55
CA VAL A 96 -15.73 23.59 -22.39
C VAL A 96 -16.67 22.55 -21.81
N GLN A 97 -17.98 22.72 -22.04
CA GLN A 97 -18.99 21.73 -21.66
C GLN A 97 -19.16 20.72 -22.80
N LYS A 98 -18.93 19.44 -22.53
CA LYS A 98 -19.14 18.35 -23.49
C LYS A 98 -20.28 17.45 -23.05
N ASP A 99 -20.95 16.82 -24.01
CA ASP A 99 -21.89 15.74 -23.72
C ASP A 99 -21.17 14.58 -23.04
N LEU A 100 -21.84 13.96 -22.06
CA LEU A 100 -21.35 12.73 -21.47
C LEU A 100 -21.30 11.62 -22.51
N THR A 101 -20.17 10.93 -22.57
CA THR A 101 -20.11 9.64 -23.25
C THR A 101 -20.84 8.57 -22.43
N PRO A 102 -21.29 7.46 -23.05
CA PRO A 102 -21.91 6.36 -22.32
C PRO A 102 -21.04 5.81 -21.19
N THR A 103 -19.72 5.75 -21.40
CA THR A 103 -18.76 5.29 -20.39
C THR A 103 -18.65 6.27 -19.22
N GLU A 104 -18.59 7.58 -19.48
CA GLU A 104 -18.57 8.59 -18.42
C GLU A 104 -19.88 8.57 -17.62
N GLU A 105 -21.02 8.43 -18.30
CA GLU A 105 -22.31 8.30 -17.63
C GLU A 105 -22.37 7.05 -16.73
N LEU A 106 -21.87 5.90 -17.20
CA LEU A 106 -21.77 4.68 -16.37
C LEU A 106 -20.88 4.91 -15.15
N THR A 107 -19.70 5.52 -15.33
CA THR A 107 -18.76 5.80 -14.25
C THR A 107 -19.35 6.77 -13.22
N LEU A 108 -20.01 7.84 -13.66
CA LEU A 108 -20.64 8.81 -12.76
C LEU A 108 -21.82 8.19 -12.00
N ASN A 109 -22.63 7.36 -12.66
CA ASN A 109 -23.70 6.61 -12.00
C ASN A 109 -23.14 5.62 -10.97
N TRP A 110 -22.01 4.95 -11.28
CA TRP A 110 -21.31 4.09 -10.34
C TRP A 110 -20.85 4.88 -9.10
N ILE A 111 -20.22 6.04 -9.29
CA ILE A 111 -19.79 6.94 -8.20
C ILE A 111 -20.97 7.36 -7.29
N MET A 112 -22.14 7.60 -7.89
CA MET A 112 -23.36 8.00 -7.16
C MET A 112 -24.00 6.85 -6.39
N GLN A 113 -23.91 5.62 -6.90
CA GLN A 113 -24.60 4.45 -6.34
C GLN A 113 -23.75 3.66 -5.36
N ASN A 114 -22.42 3.72 -5.45
CA ASN A 114 -21.53 2.90 -4.63
C ASN A 114 -21.15 3.65 -3.34
N PRO A 115 -21.61 3.18 -2.16
CA PRO A 115 -21.39 3.86 -0.89
C PRO A 115 -19.99 3.60 -0.30
N LEU A 116 -18.94 3.59 -1.13
CA LEU A 116 -17.59 3.10 -0.76
C LEU A 116 -17.57 1.63 -0.28
N GLN A 117 -18.68 0.90 -0.43
CA GLN A 117 -18.74 -0.53 -0.15
C GLN A 117 -18.30 -1.27 -1.40
N PHE A 118 -17.02 -1.58 -1.46
CA PHE A 118 -16.51 -2.59 -2.39
C PHE A 118 -17.14 -3.93 -2.01
N PRO A 119 -17.65 -4.72 -2.98
CA PRO A 119 -18.01 -6.09 -2.69
C PRO A 119 -16.72 -6.80 -2.26
N PHE A 120 -16.61 -7.11 -0.97
CA PHE A 120 -15.54 -7.93 -0.46
C PHE A 120 -15.91 -9.38 -0.74
N GLU A 121 -15.09 -10.06 -1.52
CA GLU A 121 -15.10 -11.52 -1.58
C GLU A 121 -14.14 -12.00 -0.50
N ASP A 122 -14.69 -12.61 0.56
CA ASP A 122 -13.88 -13.19 1.62
C ASP A 122 -13.22 -14.47 1.11
N ASP A 123 -11.91 -14.43 0.89
CA ASP A 123 -11.12 -15.64 0.67
C ASP A 123 -10.80 -16.32 2.02
N MET A 124 -11.69 -17.21 2.43
CA MET A 124 -11.52 -18.02 3.65
C MET A 124 -10.55 -19.20 3.45
N GLU A 125 -10.07 -19.44 2.22
CA GLU A 125 -9.15 -20.53 1.87
C GLU A 125 -7.68 -20.06 1.88
N CYS A 126 -7.36 -18.95 2.53
CA CYS A 126 -5.99 -18.46 2.71
C CYS A 126 -5.55 -18.42 4.19
N ALA A 127 -4.24 -18.41 4.42
CA ALA A 127 -3.66 -18.48 5.75
C ALA A 127 -4.08 -17.29 6.64
N GLN A 128 -4.92 -17.53 7.64
CA GLN A 128 -5.39 -16.50 8.56
C GLN A 128 -4.48 -16.34 9.78
N GLN A 129 -4.34 -15.10 10.27
CA GLN A 129 -3.74 -14.85 11.58
C GLN A 129 -4.66 -15.31 12.71
N THR A 130 -4.09 -15.69 13.84
CA THR A 130 -4.88 -15.92 15.07
C THR A 130 -5.34 -14.59 15.67
N VAL A 131 -6.50 -14.57 16.34
CA VAL A 131 -7.09 -13.38 16.98
C VAL A 131 -6.14 -12.66 17.95
N SER A 132 -5.20 -13.39 18.56
CA SER A 132 -4.21 -12.84 19.50
C SER A 132 -2.90 -12.37 18.84
N SER A 133 -2.75 -12.47 17.53
CA SER A 133 -1.53 -12.05 16.83
C SER A 133 -1.59 -10.59 16.42
N LEU A 134 -0.44 -9.91 16.45
CA LEU A 134 -0.23 -8.57 15.89
C LEU A 134 0.38 -8.64 14.48
N ASP A 135 0.32 -9.81 13.84
CA ASP A 135 0.87 -10.08 12.50
C ASP A 135 0.10 -9.44 11.34
N CYS A 136 -0.96 -8.66 11.57
CA CYS A 136 -1.88 -8.24 10.51
C CYS A 136 -1.14 -7.56 9.34
N GLY A 137 -0.21 -6.66 9.64
CA GLY A 137 0.64 -6.03 8.62
C GLY A 137 1.60 -7.01 7.93
N MET A 138 2.11 -8.02 8.64
CA MET A 138 2.93 -9.07 8.04
C MET A 138 2.14 -9.98 7.09
N PHE A 139 0.89 -10.32 7.44
CA PHE A 139 -0.01 -11.07 6.54
C PHE A 139 -0.37 -10.25 5.31
N VAL A 140 -0.64 -8.94 5.46
CA VAL A 140 -0.86 -8.04 4.30
C VAL A 140 0.35 -8.07 3.36
N MET A 141 1.57 -7.86 3.87
CA MET A 141 2.78 -7.92 3.05
C MET A 141 3.01 -9.33 2.45
N PHE A 142 2.69 -10.39 3.18
CA PHE A 142 2.77 -11.76 2.68
C PHE A 142 1.80 -12.02 1.51
N TYR A 143 0.56 -11.57 1.61
CA TYR A 143 -0.42 -11.69 0.52
C TYR A 143 0.01 -10.87 -0.70
N MET A 144 0.49 -9.64 -0.48
CA MET A 144 1.03 -8.80 -1.54
C MET A 144 2.16 -9.49 -2.31
N ASP A 145 3.11 -10.13 -1.61
CA ASP A 145 4.21 -10.90 -2.22
C ASP A 145 3.68 -12.03 -3.11
N LYS A 146 2.72 -12.81 -2.59
CA LYS A 146 2.19 -14.00 -3.28
C LYS A 146 1.36 -13.64 -4.49
N ILE A 147 0.45 -12.68 -4.34
CA ILE A 147 -0.41 -12.20 -5.42
C ILE A 147 0.43 -11.63 -6.56
N ALA A 148 1.43 -10.80 -6.22
CA ALA A 148 2.30 -10.18 -7.22
C ALA A 148 3.15 -11.18 -8.02
N GLN A 149 3.54 -12.29 -7.40
CA GLN A 149 4.26 -13.38 -8.05
C GLN A 149 3.33 -14.38 -8.76
N GLY A 150 2.00 -14.16 -8.74
CA GLY A 150 1.02 -15.13 -9.24
C GLY A 150 1.06 -16.48 -8.52
N GLN A 151 1.58 -16.51 -7.29
CA GLN A 151 1.71 -17.73 -6.49
C GLN A 151 0.44 -17.98 -5.66
N PRO A 152 0.05 -19.26 -5.48
CA PRO A 152 -1.06 -19.58 -4.59
C PRO A 152 -0.70 -19.21 -3.15
N ILE A 153 -1.67 -18.63 -2.45
CA ILE A 153 -1.56 -18.36 -1.02
C ILE A 153 -1.84 -19.68 -0.28
N PRO A 154 -0.97 -20.13 0.63
CA PRO A 154 -1.22 -21.35 1.40
C PRO A 154 -2.42 -21.17 2.33
N LYS A 155 -3.11 -22.28 2.66
CA LYS A 155 -4.27 -22.28 3.58
C LYS A 155 -3.93 -21.99 5.04
N SER A 156 -2.68 -22.20 5.43
CA SER A 156 -2.20 -21.97 6.79
C SER A 156 -0.70 -21.73 6.79
N VAL A 157 -0.24 -20.88 7.69
CA VAL A 157 1.18 -20.70 8.01
C VAL A 157 1.35 -20.83 9.52
N ASP A 158 2.49 -21.36 9.96
CA ASP A 158 2.81 -21.45 11.38
C ASP A 158 3.66 -20.27 11.86
N LYS A 159 3.84 -20.16 13.18
CA LYS A 159 4.64 -19.07 13.78
C LYS A 159 6.10 -19.10 13.32
N LYS A 160 6.63 -20.30 13.01
CA LYS A 160 8.01 -20.44 12.55
C LYS A 160 8.17 -19.82 11.17
N PHE A 161 7.27 -20.12 10.25
CA PHE A 161 7.19 -19.52 8.92
C PHE A 161 7.11 -18.00 9.01
N MET A 162 6.20 -17.45 9.85
CA MET A 162 6.07 -15.99 9.99
C MET A 162 7.35 -15.33 10.53
N ASN A 163 8.04 -15.97 11.48
CA ASN A 163 9.32 -15.47 11.97
C ASN A 163 10.43 -15.50 10.90
N GLU A 164 10.47 -16.54 10.08
CA GLU A 164 11.41 -16.64 8.96
C GLU A 164 11.10 -15.57 7.90
N TYR A 165 9.81 -15.35 7.60
CA TYR A 165 9.36 -14.32 6.68
C TYR A 165 9.75 -12.91 7.17
N ARG A 166 9.55 -12.62 8.47
CA ARG A 166 10.04 -11.39 9.12
C ARG A 166 11.53 -11.21 8.97
N ALA A 167 12.31 -12.24 9.26
CA ALA A 167 13.77 -12.19 9.16
C ALA A 167 14.26 -11.87 7.73
N GLN A 168 13.62 -12.50 6.74
CA GLN A 168 13.89 -12.20 5.33
C GLN A 168 13.55 -10.76 4.99
N TYR A 169 12.40 -10.25 5.44
CA TYR A 169 12.00 -8.87 5.18
C TYR A 169 12.92 -7.85 5.85
N VAL A 170 13.25 -8.02 7.13
CA VAL A 170 14.23 -7.18 7.84
C VAL A 170 15.55 -7.15 7.10
N THR A 171 15.99 -8.30 6.60
CA THR A 171 17.23 -8.38 5.80
C THR A 171 17.10 -7.56 4.52
N LYS A 172 16.01 -7.68 3.75
CA LYS A 172 15.79 -6.87 2.55
C LYS A 172 15.79 -5.37 2.87
N LEU A 173 15.09 -4.97 3.92
CA LEU A 173 14.95 -3.57 4.33
C LEU A 173 16.27 -2.94 4.75
N LEU A 174 17.09 -3.66 5.52
CA LEU A 174 18.41 -3.20 5.96
C LEU A 174 19.38 -2.91 4.80
N HIS A 175 19.17 -3.52 3.63
CA HIS A 175 19.95 -3.29 2.42
C HIS A 175 19.28 -2.29 1.46
N HIS A 176 18.11 -1.77 1.79
CA HIS A 176 17.34 -0.88 0.93
C HIS A 176 17.64 0.62 1.21
N LYS A 177 17.55 1.45 0.16
CA LYS A 177 17.83 2.91 0.20
C LYS A 177 16.94 3.70 1.19
N ASN A 178 15.78 3.14 1.54
CA ASN A 178 14.81 3.76 2.46
C ASN A 178 15.08 3.49 3.93
N TYR A 179 16.03 2.62 4.26
CA TYR A 179 16.45 2.44 5.64
C TYR A 179 17.46 3.51 6.04
N ASP A 180 17.16 4.28 7.10
CA ASP A 180 18.06 5.30 7.61
C ASP A 180 19.03 4.73 8.67
N ALA A 181 20.19 4.28 8.20
CA ALA A 181 21.26 3.79 9.07
C ALA A 181 21.92 4.88 9.95
N THR A 182 21.70 6.17 9.66
CA THR A 182 22.39 7.28 10.35
C THR A 182 21.79 7.63 11.70
N LYS A 183 20.55 7.18 11.98
CA LYS A 183 19.95 7.18 13.33
C LYS A 183 20.44 6.04 14.23
N ARG A 184 21.52 5.34 13.87
CA ARG A 184 22.32 4.48 14.77
C ARG A 184 23.16 5.34 15.74
N LYS A 185 22.53 6.13 16.61
CA LYS A 185 23.23 6.68 17.79
C LYS A 185 23.20 5.65 18.91
N GLY A 186 24.27 4.87 19.01
CA GLY A 186 24.52 3.98 20.16
C GLY A 186 25.47 2.84 19.83
N ASN A 187 26.77 3.10 20.02
CA ASN A 187 27.91 2.17 20.08
C ASN A 187 28.09 1.14 18.96
N LYS A 188 29.30 1.18 18.36
CA LYS A 188 29.90 0.05 17.63
C LYS A 188 29.99 -1.17 18.57
N GLN A 189 28.96 -2.00 18.58
CA GLN A 189 29.11 -3.42 18.84
C GLN A 189 28.41 -4.14 17.70
N THR A 190 29.17 -4.97 17.00
CA THR A 190 28.68 -5.95 16.03
C THR A 190 27.50 -6.68 16.65
N THR A 191 26.28 -6.28 16.32
CA THR A 191 25.09 -6.91 16.86
C THR A 191 24.78 -8.06 15.92
N THR A 192 25.28 -9.25 16.26
CA THR A 192 24.69 -10.49 15.76
C THR A 192 23.22 -10.47 16.22
N LEU A 193 22.29 -10.41 15.26
CA LEU A 193 20.86 -10.59 15.52
C LEU A 193 20.66 -12.03 16.01
N ASN A 194 20.79 -12.24 17.32
CA ASN A 194 20.48 -13.51 17.94
C ASN A 194 18.96 -13.63 18.05
N PHE A 195 18.37 -14.42 17.16
CA PHE A 195 16.99 -14.85 17.26
C PHE A 195 16.80 -15.63 18.58
N PRO A 196 15.79 -15.31 19.41
CA PRO A 196 15.53 -16.08 20.61
C PRO A 196 14.98 -17.46 20.21
N VAL A 197 15.81 -18.49 20.34
CA VAL A 197 15.35 -19.88 20.38
C VAL A 197 14.67 -20.06 21.74
N LYS A 198 13.34 -20.08 21.76
CA LYS A 198 12.62 -20.56 22.95
C LYS A 198 12.92 -22.05 23.10
N ASN A 199 13.71 -22.39 24.10
CA ASN A 199 13.82 -23.76 24.59
C ASN A 199 12.41 -24.28 24.91
N THR A 200 11.97 -25.30 24.19
CA THR A 200 10.91 -26.19 24.64
C THR A 200 11.41 -26.89 25.88
N ALA A 201 10.99 -26.42 27.05
CA ALA A 201 11.10 -27.18 28.28
C ALA A 201 10.17 -28.39 28.17
N THR A 202 10.76 -29.57 28.05
CA THR A 202 10.13 -30.82 28.42
C THR A 202 9.83 -30.81 29.92
N ASN A 203 8.55 -30.92 30.27
CA ASN A 203 8.03 -31.83 31.29
C ASN A 203 6.50 -31.87 31.18
#